data_AF-A0A926NB38-F1
#
_entry.id   AF-A0A926NB38-F1
#
_cell.length_a   1.000
_cell.length_b   1.000
_cell.length_c   1.000
_cell.angle_alpha   90.00
_cell.angle_beta   90.00
_cell.angle_gamma   90.00
#
_symmetry.space_group_name_H-M   'P 1'
#
loop_
_entity.id
_entity.type
_entity.pdbx_description
1 polymer ?
#
loop_
_entity_poly.entity_id
_entity_poly.type
_entity_poly.pdbx_seq_one_letter_code
_entity_poly.pdbx_strand_id
1 'polypeptide(L)'
;MDWEIEEEKAIEMYGEIRQSSCDCNAIANNTGWKKSRVERVKNHVFFEEHQLDDRIARFDPDYQMAMAWKRLEKGNYKESDIDLLNHEYFESRFMGLYQTDYRTAHNATVKSGRTWNP
;
A
#
# COMPACT_ATOMS: atom_id res chain seq x y z
N MET A 1 -25.01 4.06 -0.43
CA MET A 1 -25.11 5.50 -0.08
C MET A 1 -23.80 6.08 0.45
N ASP A 2 -23.22 5.67 1.58
CA ASP A 2 -21.86 6.14 1.98
C ASP A 2 -20.73 5.30 1.36
N TRP A 3 -20.90 3.98 1.30
CA TRP A 3 -19.91 3.03 0.75
C TRP A 3 -19.58 3.25 -0.74
N GLU A 4 -20.57 3.60 -1.56
CA GLU A 4 -20.36 3.90 -2.99
C GLU A 4 -19.52 5.18 -3.17
N ILE A 5 -19.68 6.17 -2.28
CA ILE A 5 -18.91 7.42 -2.33
C ILE A 5 -17.44 7.16 -1.98
N GLU A 6 -17.18 6.27 -1.03
CA GLU A 6 -15.80 5.89 -0.66
C GLU A 6 -15.11 5.09 -1.77
N GLU A 7 -15.84 4.20 -2.44
CA GLU A 7 -15.31 3.42 -3.57
C GLU A 7 -14.92 4.32 -4.76
N GLU A 8 -15.80 5.24 -5.17
CA GLU A 8 -15.51 6.20 -6.24
C GLU A 8 -14.29 7.07 -5.92
N LYS A 9 -14.20 7.55 -4.68
CA LYS A 9 -13.03 8.32 -4.20
C LYS A 9 -11.76 7.49 -4.18
N ALA A 10 -11.83 6.23 -3.75
CA ALA A 10 -10.68 5.34 -3.73
C ALA A 10 -10.14 5.13 -5.15
N ILE A 11 -11.02 4.92 -6.13
CA ILE A 11 -10.66 4.79 -7.55
C ILE A 11 -9.94 6.05 -8.06
N GLU A 12 -10.51 7.24 -7.80
CA GLU A 12 -9.91 8.52 -8.18
C GLU A 12 -8.52 8.69 -7.56
N MET A 13 -8.41 8.48 -6.24
CA MET A 13 -7.16 8.64 -5.51
C MET A 13 -6.08 7.65 -5.96
N TYR A 14 -6.44 6.39 -6.24
CA TYR A 14 -5.51 5.41 -6.82
C TYR A 14 -5.02 5.88 -8.20
N GLY A 15 -5.90 6.47 -9.00
CA GLY A 15 -5.56 7.11 -10.27
C GLY A 15 -4.52 8.22 -10.11
N GLU A 16 -4.70 9.11 -9.14
CA GLU A 16 -3.74 10.18 -8.83
C GLU A 16 -2.40 9.63 -8.33
N ILE A 17 -2.43 8.65 -7.41
CA ILE A 17 -1.22 8.05 -6.83
C ILE A 17 -0.39 7.40 -7.94
N ARG A 18 -1.04 6.67 -8.84
CA ARG A 18 -0.35 6.04 -9.99
C ARG A 18 0.28 7.07 -10.93
N GLN A 19 -0.33 8.25 -11.08
CA GLN A 19 0.20 9.31 -11.93
C GLN A 19 1.29 10.15 -11.25
N SER A 20 1.33 10.18 -9.91
CA SER A 20 2.32 10.96 -9.17
C SER A 20 3.74 10.40 -9.40
N SER A 21 4.68 11.28 -9.73
CA SER A 21 6.10 10.97 -9.90
C SER A 21 6.96 11.48 -8.74
N CYS A 22 6.38 12.25 -7.81
CA CYS A 22 7.08 12.88 -6.70
C CYS A 22 6.69 12.33 -5.32
N ASP A 23 5.58 11.60 -5.20
CA ASP A 23 5.07 11.07 -3.93
C ASP A 23 6.10 10.20 -3.19
N CYS A 24 6.78 9.26 -3.86
CA CYS A 24 7.79 8.43 -3.23
C CYS A 24 8.97 9.24 -2.65
N ASN A 25 9.37 10.34 -3.32
CA ASN A 25 10.39 11.24 -2.80
C ASN A 25 9.88 12.02 -1.59
N ALA A 26 8.64 12.53 -1.65
CA ALA A 26 8.04 13.27 -0.55
C ALA A 26 7.88 12.38 0.69
N ILE A 27 7.34 11.17 0.54
CA ILE A 27 7.18 10.19 1.62
C ILE A 27 8.55 9.83 2.21
N ALA A 28 9.57 9.58 1.39
CA ALA A 28 10.92 9.29 1.88
C ALA A 28 11.48 10.43 2.74
N ASN A 29 11.31 11.67 2.31
CA ASN A 29 11.75 12.86 3.06
C ASN A 29 10.96 13.03 4.37
N ASN A 30 9.64 12.82 4.34
CA ASN A 30 8.76 13.02 5.49
C ASN A 30 8.92 11.95 6.57
N THR A 31 9.27 10.72 6.18
CA THR A 31 9.30 9.54 7.07
C THR A 31 10.72 9.07 7.40
N GLY A 32 11.73 9.54 6.67
CA GLY A 32 13.10 9.02 6.77
C GLY A 32 13.30 7.65 6.10
N TRP A 33 12.27 7.09 5.45
CA TRP A 33 12.40 5.84 4.72
C TRP A 33 13.28 5.98 3.49
N LYS A 34 14.01 4.91 3.15
CA LYS A 34 14.69 4.84 1.85
C LYS A 34 13.65 4.90 0.74
N LYS A 35 13.81 5.83 -0.20
CA LYS A 35 12.91 5.99 -1.36
C LYS A 35 12.62 4.66 -2.08
N SER A 36 13.64 3.82 -2.29
CA SER A 36 13.48 2.53 -2.94
C SER A 36 12.56 1.54 -2.20
N ARG A 37 12.42 1.69 -0.87
CA ARG A 37 11.43 0.91 -0.10
C ARG A 37 10.02 1.45 -0.31
N VAL A 38 9.87 2.78 -0.35
CA VAL A 38 8.58 3.43 -0.64
C VAL A 38 8.12 3.09 -2.06
N GLU A 39 9.03 3.14 -3.04
CA GLU A 39 8.75 2.74 -4.43
C GLU A 39 8.30 1.27 -4.52
N ARG A 40 8.92 0.38 -3.72
CA ARG A 40 8.46 -1.02 -3.64
C ARG A 40 7.04 -1.13 -3.12
N VAL A 41 6.71 -0.43 -2.03
CA VAL A 41 5.34 -0.40 -1.49
C VAL A 41 4.38 0.14 -2.53
N LYS A 42 4.73 1.25 -3.19
CA LYS A 42 3.90 1.85 -4.24
C LYS A 42 3.60 0.85 -5.36
N ASN A 43 4.63 0.16 -5.86
CA ASN A 43 4.46 -0.81 -6.93
C ASN A 43 3.57 -1.98 -6.49
N HIS A 44 3.86 -2.55 -5.31
CA HIS A 44 3.11 -3.67 -4.73
C HIS A 44 1.62 -3.35 -4.59
N VAL A 45 1.30 -2.21 -3.99
CA VAL A 45 -0.09 -1.83 -3.69
C VAL A 45 -0.83 -1.35 -4.94
N PHE A 46 -0.22 -0.50 -5.76
CA PHE A 46 -0.95 0.25 -6.78
C PHE A 46 -0.79 -0.28 -8.21
N PHE A 47 0.27 -1.02 -8.54
CA PHE A 47 0.61 -1.35 -9.93
C PHE A 47 0.67 -2.84 -10.24
N GLU A 48 1.23 -3.63 -9.34
CA GLU A 48 1.48 -5.05 -9.54
C GLU A 48 0.16 -5.84 -9.55
N GLU A 49 0.10 -6.85 -10.41
CA GLU A 49 -0.93 -7.88 -10.36
C GLU A 49 -0.45 -9.01 -9.47
N HIS A 50 -1.35 -9.53 -8.65
CA HIS A 50 -1.07 -10.59 -7.69
C HIS A 50 -2.01 -11.77 -7.95
N GLN A 51 -1.56 -12.97 -7.60
CA GLN A 51 -2.47 -14.10 -7.46
C GLN A 51 -3.32 -13.87 -6.21
N LEU A 52 -4.55 -13.37 -6.43
CA LEU A 52 -5.60 -13.29 -5.43
C LEU A 52 -6.34 -14.63 -5.36
N ASP A 53 -7.39 -14.73 -4.54
CA ASP A 53 -8.09 -16.01 -4.34
C ASP A 53 -8.80 -16.52 -5.58
N ASP A 54 -9.41 -15.61 -6.31
CA ASP A 54 -10.32 -15.88 -7.41
C ASP A 54 -9.69 -15.54 -8.77
N ARG A 55 -8.67 -14.68 -8.80
CA ARG A 55 -8.08 -14.15 -10.05
C ARG A 55 -6.65 -13.66 -9.88
N ILE A 56 -5.96 -13.48 -11.02
CA ILE A 56 -4.78 -12.64 -11.10
C ILE A 56 -5.25 -11.23 -11.46
N ALA A 57 -5.03 -10.27 -10.57
CA ALA A 57 -5.44 -8.89 -10.77
C ALA A 57 -4.65 -7.96 -9.85
N ARG A 58 -4.76 -6.65 -10.10
CA ARG A 58 -4.37 -5.62 -9.13
C ARG A 58 -5.32 -5.65 -7.93
N PHE A 59 -4.87 -5.12 -6.81
CA PHE A 59 -5.76 -4.88 -5.67
C PHE A 59 -6.87 -3.90 -6.03
N ASP A 60 -8.05 -4.17 -5.49
CA ASP A 60 -9.19 -3.26 -5.55
C ASP A 60 -8.88 -2.00 -4.72
N PRO A 61 -9.27 -0.79 -5.17
CA PRO A 61 -8.97 0.44 -4.44
C PRO A 61 -9.57 0.47 -3.03
N ASP A 62 -8.75 0.81 -2.04
CA ASP A 62 -9.16 0.99 -0.64
C ASP A 62 -9.02 2.46 -0.24
N TYR A 63 -10.12 3.06 0.22
CA TYR A 63 -10.16 4.48 0.56
C TYR A 63 -9.20 4.84 1.71
N GLN A 64 -9.13 4.01 2.76
CA GLN A 64 -8.28 4.28 3.91
C GLN A 64 -6.79 4.16 3.55
N MET A 65 -6.45 3.21 2.67
CA MET A 65 -5.09 3.04 2.15
C MET A 65 -4.66 4.22 1.30
N ALA A 66 -5.54 4.69 0.40
CA ALA A 66 -5.29 5.89 -0.39
C ALA A 66 -5.10 7.13 0.50
N MET A 67 -5.93 7.28 1.53
CA MET A 67 -5.83 8.36 2.50
C MET A 67 -4.52 8.31 3.31
N ALA A 68 -4.11 7.11 3.76
CA ALA A 68 -2.84 6.91 4.44
C ALA A 68 -1.65 7.31 3.54
N TRP A 69 -1.66 6.88 2.27
CA TRP A 69 -0.64 7.29 1.30
C TRP A 69 -0.55 8.81 1.13
N LYS A 70 -1.70 9.48 0.99
CA LYS A 70 -1.75 10.96 0.86
C LYS A 70 -1.28 11.66 2.14
N ARG A 71 -1.54 11.12 3.33
CA ARG A 71 -1.01 11.68 4.58
C ARG A 71 0.50 11.52 4.70
N LEU A 72 1.04 10.37 4.29
CA LEU A 72 2.49 10.14 4.19
C LEU A 72 3.14 11.13 3.22
N GLU A 73 2.52 11.34 2.05
CA GLU A 73 2.98 12.29 1.04
C GLU A 73 2.97 13.74 1.55
N LYS A 74 1.92 14.15 2.26
CA LYS A 74 1.77 15.50 2.84
C LYS A 74 2.61 15.73 4.09
N GLY A 75 3.09 14.68 4.75
CA GLY A 75 3.88 14.77 5.98
C GLY A 75 3.05 14.96 7.25
N ASN A 76 1.72 14.79 7.18
CA ASN A 76 0.80 14.82 8.33
C ASN A 76 0.28 13.41 8.70
N TYR A 77 1.14 12.41 8.53
CA TYR A 77 0.83 11.01 8.78
C TYR A 77 0.69 10.70 10.26
N LYS A 78 -0.05 9.63 10.54
CA LYS A 78 -0.14 9.00 11.86
C LYS A 78 0.69 7.72 11.90
N GLU A 79 0.91 7.17 13.10
CA GLU A 79 1.69 5.95 13.29
C GLU A 79 1.15 4.79 12.44
N SER A 80 -0.18 4.64 12.35
CA SER A 80 -0.78 3.59 11.52
C SER A 80 -0.44 3.73 10.03
N ASP A 81 -0.11 4.93 9.53
CA ASP A 81 0.32 5.08 8.14
C ASP A 81 1.77 4.59 7.95
N ILE A 82 2.62 4.66 8.99
CA ILE A 82 3.93 4.01 9.00
C ILE A 82 3.78 2.50 9.12
N ASP A 83 2.80 2.01 9.87
CA ASP A 83 2.46 0.58 9.93
C ASP A 83 2.05 0.04 8.56
N LEU A 84 1.31 0.82 7.75
CA LEU A 84 1.04 0.47 6.35
C LEU A 84 2.35 0.25 5.57
N LEU A 85 3.30 1.18 5.64
CA LEU A 85 4.59 1.02 4.94
C LEU A 85 5.35 -0.24 5.40
N ASN A 86 5.35 -0.52 6.71
CA ASN A 86 5.97 -1.72 7.27
C ASN A 86 5.29 -3.01 6.82
N HIS A 87 3.95 -3.01 6.81
CA HIS A 87 3.11 -4.12 6.38
C HIS A 87 3.41 -4.46 4.91
N GLU A 88 3.16 -3.51 4.02
CA GLU A 88 3.27 -3.71 2.58
C GLU A 88 4.71 -3.96 2.12
N TYR A 89 5.70 -3.35 2.80
CA TYR A 89 7.09 -3.62 2.49
C TYR A 89 7.47 -5.06 2.84
N PHE A 90 7.03 -5.57 4.00
CA PHE A 90 7.30 -6.95 4.37
C PHE A 90 6.56 -7.92 3.45
N GLU A 91 5.26 -7.69 3.20
CA GLU A 91 4.43 -8.53 2.34
C GLU A 91 5.02 -8.67 0.95
N SER A 92 5.31 -7.54 0.29
CA SER A 92 5.91 -7.53 -1.05
C SER A 92 7.25 -8.28 -1.07
N ARG A 93 8.10 -8.11 -0.05
CA ARG A 93 9.39 -8.82 0.05
C ARG A 93 9.19 -10.32 0.23
N PHE A 94 8.21 -10.72 1.03
CA PHE A 94 7.88 -12.11 1.28
C PHE A 94 7.43 -12.80 -0.01
N MET A 95 6.50 -12.19 -0.76
CA MET A 95 6.05 -12.70 -2.06
C MET A 95 7.23 -12.86 -3.02
N GLY A 96 8.09 -11.84 -3.14
CA GLY A 96 9.24 -11.91 -4.04
C GLY A 96 10.29 -12.96 -3.67
N LEU A 97 10.50 -13.22 -2.37
CA LEU A 97 11.49 -14.20 -1.91
C LEU A 97 10.98 -15.64 -1.99
N TYR A 98 9.71 -15.85 -1.65
CA TYR A 98 9.13 -17.19 -1.50
C TYR A 98 8.18 -17.58 -2.65
N GLN A 99 7.95 -16.67 -3.61
CA GLN A 99 7.10 -16.87 -4.78
C GLN A 99 5.69 -17.34 -4.40
N THR A 100 5.12 -16.71 -3.38
CA THR A 100 3.80 -17.05 -2.85
C THR A 100 2.69 -16.22 -3.48
N ASP A 101 1.45 -16.70 -3.36
CA ASP A 101 0.27 -15.86 -3.53
C ASP A 101 0.19 -14.75 -2.47
N TYR A 102 -0.71 -13.79 -2.72
CA TYR A 102 -0.95 -12.65 -1.84
C TYR A 102 -1.39 -13.10 -0.44
N ARG A 103 -2.37 -14.00 -0.33
CA ARG A 103 -2.96 -14.40 0.96
C ARG A 103 -1.93 -15.01 1.89
N THR A 104 -1.07 -15.85 1.36
CA THR A 104 0.02 -16.49 2.10
C THR A 104 0.99 -15.45 2.64
N ALA A 105 1.38 -14.48 1.82
CA ALA A 105 2.26 -13.39 2.26
C ALA A 105 1.59 -12.48 3.28
N HIS A 106 0.34 -12.08 3.05
CA HIS A 106 -0.43 -11.26 3.98
C HIS A 106 -0.55 -11.89 5.36
N ASN A 107 -0.90 -13.18 5.41
CA ASN A 107 -0.96 -13.94 6.64
C ASN A 107 0.40 -14.02 7.35
N ALA A 108 1.50 -14.17 6.61
CA ALA A 108 2.84 -14.14 7.16
C ALA A 108 3.20 -12.75 7.73
N THR A 109 2.81 -11.67 7.05
CA THR A 109 2.96 -10.29 7.50
C THR A 109 2.23 -10.07 8.82
N VAL A 110 0.95 -10.42 8.90
CA VAL A 110 0.15 -10.31 10.13
C VAL A 110 0.73 -11.16 11.26
N LYS A 111 1.06 -12.43 10.99
CA LYS A 111 1.68 -13.33 11.98
C LYS A 111 3.01 -12.81 12.53
N SER A 112 3.73 -12.00 11.74
CA SER A 112 4.98 -11.38 12.15
C SER A 112 4.81 -10.14 13.04
N GLY A 113 3.57 -9.74 13.35
CA GLY A 113 3.24 -8.58 14.18
C GLY A 113 3.17 -7.26 13.40
N ARG A 114 3.31 -7.29 12.07
CA ARG A 114 3.23 -6.10 11.21
C ARG A 114 1.78 -5.88 10.78
N THR A 115 0.87 -5.67 11.72
CA THR A 115 -0.53 -5.41 11.40
C THR A 115 -0.74 -3.95 11.02
N TRP A 116 -1.61 -3.69 10.05
CA TRP A 116 -2.07 -2.34 9.74
C TRP A 116 -3.54 -2.20 10.13
N ASN A 117 -3.86 -1.18 10.93
CA ASN A 117 -5.22 -0.85 11.34
C ASN A 117 -5.48 0.62 10.96
N PRO A 118 -6.26 0.88 9.88
CA PRO A 118 -6.42 2.20 9.28
C PRO A 118 -7.06 3.28 10.14
#